data_AF-A0A9E4IRN6-F1
#
_entry.id   AF-A0A9E4IRN6-F1
#
_cell.length_a   1.000
_cell.length_b   1.000
_cell.length_c   1.000
_cell.angle_alpha   90.00
_cell.angle_beta   90.00
_cell.angle_gamma   90.00
#
_symmetry.space_group_name_H-M   'P 1'
#
loop_
_entity.id
_entity.type
_entity.pdbx_description
1 polymer ?
#
loop_
_entity_poly.entity_id
_entity_poly.type
_entity_poly.pdbx_seq_one_letter_code
_entity_poly.pdbx_strand_id
1 'polypeptide(L)'
;MRRRRALEIIGAAAGAPLLVPGGAVGQALALGERIRAVTGPVGGAPPATLTPAQARTVMALAETIIPRTDTPGASEAGVTAFVDALLTGWLDASDRDRFLAGLDAVDPVARAAHGADFADCTPAQQTELVARMDADLDRLRRDPDEDERETFFYDMKRFTLAGYFTSRAGLRTLGYRIIPGAFEGCVILDQYGTGEGRPGEQRGQQSGAGGRP
;
A
#
# COMPACT_ATOMS: atom_id res chain seq x y z
N MET A 1 -30.14 24.00 7.06
CA MET A 1 -31.14 23.38 6.15
C MET A 1 -30.49 22.69 4.92
N ARG A 2 -29.42 21.89 5.06
CA ARG A 2 -28.77 21.17 3.94
C ARG A 2 -28.67 19.64 4.11
N ARG A 3 -29.26 19.08 5.17
CA ARG A 3 -29.23 17.63 5.45
C ARG A 3 -30.41 16.87 4.83
N ARG A 4 -31.51 17.58 4.53
CA ARG A 4 -32.76 16.99 4.02
C ARG A 4 -32.71 16.73 2.51
N ARG A 5 -32.04 17.58 1.73
CA ARG A 5 -31.81 17.37 0.30
C ARG A 5 -30.85 16.23 -0.04
N ALA A 6 -29.96 15.87 0.89
CA ALA A 6 -29.04 14.74 0.71
C ALA A 6 -29.75 13.38 0.78
N LEU A 7 -30.91 13.31 1.46
CA LEU A 7 -31.69 12.07 1.60
C LEU A 7 -32.73 11.90 0.49
N GLU A 8 -33.18 12.97 -0.17
CA GLU A 8 -34.06 12.87 -1.34
C GLU A 8 -33.35 12.24 -2.56
N ILE A 9 -32.04 12.44 -2.70
CA ILE A 9 -31.28 11.94 -3.86
C ILE A 9 -31.00 10.43 -3.77
N ILE A 10 -30.95 9.86 -2.55
CA ILE A 10 -30.66 8.43 -2.35
C ILE A 10 -31.89 7.54 -2.64
N GLY A 11 -33.11 8.10 -2.58
CA GLY A 11 -34.35 7.34 -2.74
C GLY A 11 -34.75 6.95 -4.16
N ALA A 12 -34.07 7.42 -5.20
CA ALA A 12 -34.55 7.30 -6.59
C ALA A 12 -33.90 6.18 -7.44
N ALA A 13 -33.09 5.29 -6.86
CA ALA A 13 -32.29 4.31 -7.62
C ALA A 13 -32.70 2.84 -7.41
N ALA A 14 -33.99 2.55 -7.25
CA ALA A 14 -34.50 1.18 -7.24
C ALA A 14 -35.71 1.05 -8.17
N GLY A 15 -35.46 0.87 -9.47
CA GLY A 15 -36.52 0.73 -10.47
C GLY A 15 -36.01 0.28 -11.84
N ALA A 16 -35.57 -0.97 -11.92
CA ALA A 16 -35.53 -1.93 -13.05
C ALA A 16 -35.00 -1.55 -14.46
N PRO A 17 -34.43 -2.53 -15.20
CA PRO A 17 -33.64 -2.34 -16.42
C PRO A 17 -34.44 -2.60 -17.72
N LEU A 18 -33.75 -2.48 -18.87
CA LEU A 18 -34.12 -3.03 -20.20
C LEU A 18 -35.16 -2.28 -21.04
N LEU A 19 -34.74 -1.18 -21.66
CA LEU A 19 -34.92 -0.82 -23.08
C LEU A 19 -34.42 0.63 -23.25
N VAL A 20 -33.93 1.01 -24.43
CA VAL A 20 -33.71 2.39 -25.00
C VAL A 20 -32.28 2.57 -25.58
N PRO A 21 -32.14 3.24 -26.76
CA PRO A 21 -31.19 2.89 -27.82
C PRO A 21 -29.80 3.53 -27.67
N GLY A 22 -28.89 3.18 -28.59
CA GLY A 22 -27.42 3.34 -28.59
C GLY A 22 -26.78 4.71 -28.33
N GLY A 23 -27.51 5.69 -27.80
CA GLY A 23 -26.96 6.91 -27.20
C GLY A 23 -26.84 6.89 -25.67
N ALA A 24 -27.48 5.91 -24.99
CA ALA A 24 -27.51 5.85 -23.52
C ALA A 24 -26.22 5.28 -22.90
N VAL A 25 -25.45 4.46 -23.63
CA VAL A 25 -24.17 3.91 -23.14
C VAL A 25 -23.14 5.03 -22.94
N GLY A 26 -23.08 6.02 -23.83
CA GLY A 26 -22.20 7.17 -23.69
C GLY A 26 -22.55 8.03 -22.47
N GLN A 27 -23.84 8.17 -22.15
CA GLN A 27 -24.28 8.91 -20.96
C GLN A 27 -24.07 8.12 -19.67
N ALA A 28 -24.23 6.79 -19.71
CA ALA A 28 -23.92 5.91 -18.59
C ALA A 28 -22.40 5.87 -18.30
N LEU A 29 -21.56 5.86 -19.34
CA LEU A 29 -20.12 5.97 -19.22
C LEU A 29 -19.70 7.35 -18.69
N ALA A 30 -20.25 8.44 -19.24
CA ALA A 30 -19.97 9.79 -18.75
C ALA A 30 -20.46 10.00 -17.30
N LEU A 31 -21.59 9.40 -16.93
CA LEU A 31 -22.06 9.38 -15.55
C LEU A 31 -21.14 8.53 -14.67
N GLY A 32 -20.65 7.39 -15.17
CA GLY A 32 -19.66 6.55 -14.50
C GLY A 32 -18.33 7.28 -14.27
N GLU A 33 -17.84 8.03 -15.25
CA GLU A 33 -16.66 8.89 -15.13
C GLU A 33 -16.88 10.04 -14.15
N ARG A 34 -18.05 10.68 -14.17
CA ARG A 34 -18.41 11.74 -13.22
C ARG A 34 -18.57 11.20 -11.80
N ILE A 35 -19.17 10.02 -11.63
CA ILE A 35 -19.26 9.35 -10.34
C ILE A 35 -17.85 9.01 -9.88
N ARG A 36 -16.99 8.42 -10.72
CA ARG A 36 -15.59 8.09 -10.38
C ARG A 36 -14.74 9.32 -10.05
N ALA A 37 -15.00 10.46 -10.72
CA ALA A 37 -14.35 11.74 -10.42
C ALA A 37 -14.82 12.34 -9.09
N VAL A 38 -16.05 12.03 -8.64
CA VAL A 38 -16.62 12.54 -7.38
C VAL A 38 -16.42 11.59 -6.21
N THR A 39 -16.36 10.27 -6.44
CA THR A 39 -16.26 9.25 -5.40
C THR A 39 -14.85 8.71 -5.19
N GLY A 40 -13.90 9.04 -6.07
CA GLY A 40 -12.56 8.42 -6.05
C GLY A 40 -12.63 6.89 -6.21
N PRO A 41 -11.49 6.18 -6.11
CA PRO A 41 -11.50 4.73 -5.97
C PRO A 41 -12.32 4.36 -4.72
N VAL A 42 -13.06 3.24 -4.79
CA VAL A 42 -13.84 2.74 -3.66
C VAL A 42 -12.88 2.48 -2.48
N GLY A 43 -12.90 3.38 -1.50
CA GLY A 43 -12.23 3.25 -0.20
C GLY A 43 -11.13 4.28 0.10
N GLY A 44 -11.46 5.56 0.21
CA GLY A 44 -10.55 6.58 0.76
C GLY A 44 -10.89 8.00 0.32
N ALA A 45 -10.47 9.01 1.09
CA ALA A 45 -10.47 10.41 0.64
C ALA A 45 -9.69 10.54 -0.69
N PRO A 46 -10.01 11.52 -1.55
CA PRO A 46 -9.22 11.75 -2.75
C PRO A 46 -7.74 11.98 -2.37
N PRO A 47 -6.78 11.54 -3.19
CA PRO A 47 -5.38 11.80 -2.93
C PRO A 47 -5.14 13.31 -2.80
N ALA A 48 -4.26 13.69 -1.87
CA ALA A 48 -3.97 15.10 -1.58
C ALA A 48 -2.91 15.67 -2.53
N THR A 49 -1.94 14.85 -2.96
CA THR A 49 -0.85 15.27 -3.84
C THR A 49 -0.92 14.60 -5.21
N LEU A 50 -1.17 13.28 -5.25
CA LEU A 50 -1.24 12.54 -6.51
C LEU A 50 -2.48 12.92 -7.33
N THR A 51 -2.30 13.06 -8.64
CA THR A 51 -3.46 13.09 -9.54
C THR A 51 -4.14 11.71 -9.60
N PRO A 52 -5.42 11.63 -10.02
CA PRO A 52 -6.07 10.32 -10.19
C PRO A 52 -5.35 9.38 -11.16
N ALA A 53 -4.70 9.92 -12.19
CA ALA A 53 -3.89 9.14 -13.13
C ALA A 53 -2.63 8.59 -12.45
N GLN A 54 -1.86 9.46 -11.80
CA GLN A 54 -0.67 9.08 -11.03
C GLN A 54 -1.00 8.04 -9.94
N ALA A 55 -2.11 8.19 -9.23
CA ALA A 55 -2.56 7.23 -8.22
C ALA A 55 -2.86 5.84 -8.82
N ARG A 56 -3.41 5.75 -10.04
CA ARG A 56 -3.56 4.46 -10.76
C ARG A 56 -2.21 3.85 -11.07
N THR A 57 -1.26 4.65 -11.56
CA THR A 57 0.08 4.19 -11.91
C THR A 57 0.83 3.70 -10.67
N VAL A 58 0.78 4.44 -9.55
CA VAL A 58 1.33 4.01 -8.25
C VAL A 58 0.70 2.70 -7.78
N MET A 59 -0.63 2.57 -7.88
CA MET A 59 -1.33 1.33 -7.50
C MET A 59 -0.86 0.14 -8.33
N ALA A 60 -0.77 0.30 -9.66
CA ALA A 60 -0.31 -0.76 -10.56
C ALA A 60 1.16 -1.13 -10.32
N LEU A 61 2.04 -0.15 -10.10
CA LEU A 61 3.45 -0.38 -9.77
C LEU A 61 3.58 -1.15 -8.45
N ALA A 62 2.90 -0.68 -7.40
CA ALA A 62 2.92 -1.29 -6.09
C ALA A 62 2.39 -2.74 -6.13
N GLU A 63 1.29 -2.98 -6.86
CA GLU A 63 0.72 -4.32 -7.06
C GLU A 63 1.66 -5.23 -7.86
N THR A 64 2.42 -4.68 -8.81
CA THR A 64 3.42 -5.48 -9.54
C THR A 64 4.60 -5.86 -8.64
N ILE A 65 5.01 -4.97 -7.72
CA ILE A 65 6.12 -5.22 -6.77
C ILE A 65 5.71 -6.21 -5.67
N ILE A 66 4.51 -6.05 -5.09
CA ILE A 66 3.95 -6.97 -4.09
C ILE A 66 2.56 -7.42 -4.57
N PRO A 67 2.49 -8.43 -5.45
CA PRO A 67 1.23 -8.91 -5.98
C PRO A 67 0.44 -9.69 -4.94
N ARG A 68 -0.88 -9.65 -5.07
CA ARG A 68 -1.74 -10.59 -4.33
C ARG A 68 -1.42 -12.03 -4.72
N THR A 69 -1.21 -12.85 -3.70
CA THR A 69 -1.05 -14.31 -3.81
C THR A 69 -1.96 -14.96 -2.76
N ASP A 70 -1.44 -15.89 -1.95
CA ASP A 70 -2.12 -16.40 -0.75
C ASP A 70 -2.16 -15.35 0.38
N THR A 71 -1.39 -14.27 0.23
CA THR A 71 -1.35 -13.11 1.12
C THR A 71 -1.90 -11.87 0.41
N PRO A 72 -2.44 -10.89 1.15
CA PRO A 72 -2.90 -9.62 0.57
C PRO A 72 -1.81 -8.94 -0.28
N GLY A 73 -2.20 -8.33 -1.39
CA GLY A 73 -1.30 -7.52 -2.24
C GLY A 73 -1.15 -6.09 -1.76
N ALA A 74 -0.33 -5.29 -2.47
CA ALA A 74 -0.07 -3.90 -2.14
C ALA A 74 -1.34 -3.02 -2.12
N SER A 75 -2.27 -3.28 -3.04
CA SER A 75 -3.55 -2.54 -3.10
C SER A 75 -4.38 -2.78 -1.84
N GLU A 76 -4.46 -4.03 -1.37
CA GLU A 76 -5.17 -4.41 -0.15
C GLU A 76 -4.49 -3.88 1.13
N ALA A 77 -3.18 -3.66 1.07
CA ALA A 77 -2.40 -3.01 2.12
C ALA A 77 -2.53 -1.48 2.16
N GLY A 78 -3.22 -0.87 1.18
CA GLY A 78 -3.42 0.58 1.13
C GLY A 78 -2.15 1.36 0.77
N VAL A 79 -1.20 0.75 0.05
CA VAL A 79 0.09 1.35 -0.29
C VAL A 79 -0.05 2.68 -1.04
N THR A 80 -1.00 2.79 -1.98
CA THR A 80 -1.20 4.04 -2.75
C THR A 80 -1.53 5.23 -1.84
N ALA A 81 -2.39 5.02 -0.84
CA ALA A 81 -2.75 6.08 0.12
C ALA A 81 -1.57 6.44 1.03
N PHE A 82 -0.75 5.44 1.39
CA PHE A 82 0.48 5.66 2.15
C PHE A 82 1.51 6.50 1.36
N VAL A 83 1.70 6.20 0.07
CA VAL A 83 2.59 6.96 -0.81
C VAL A 83 2.12 8.41 -0.94
N ASP A 84 0.82 8.64 -1.16
CA ASP A 84 0.26 10.00 -1.22
C ASP A 84 0.47 10.79 0.08
N ALA A 85 0.32 10.14 1.25
CA ALA A 85 0.57 10.76 2.54
C ALA A 85 2.06 11.12 2.74
N LEU A 86 2.98 10.27 2.29
CA LEU A 86 4.41 10.56 2.30
C LEU A 86 4.75 11.79 1.44
N LEU A 87 4.24 11.84 0.21
CA LEU A 87 4.45 12.97 -0.70
C LEU A 87 3.86 14.27 -0.14
N THR A 88 2.72 14.17 0.55
CA THR A 88 2.02 15.33 1.09
C THR A 88 2.73 15.95 2.29
N GLY A 89 3.23 15.12 3.22
CA GLY A 89 3.61 15.58 4.56
C GLY A 89 5.02 15.27 5.02
N TRP A 90 5.77 14.43 4.31
CA TRP A 90 7.05 13.89 4.81
C TRP A 90 8.24 14.14 3.89
N LEU A 91 8.06 14.00 2.57
CA LEU A 91 9.15 14.27 1.63
C LEU A 91 9.44 15.77 1.57
N ASP A 92 10.72 16.11 1.48
CA ASP A 92 11.09 17.47 1.09
C ASP A 92 10.70 17.74 -0.37
N ALA A 93 10.77 19.01 -0.77
CA ALA A 93 10.33 19.42 -2.10
C ALA A 93 11.16 18.76 -3.21
N SER A 94 12.47 18.61 -3.01
CA SER A 94 13.36 18.04 -4.03
C SER A 94 13.06 16.57 -4.27
N ASP A 95 12.91 15.79 -3.20
CA ASP A 95 12.56 14.37 -3.28
C ASP A 95 11.16 14.15 -3.84
N ARG A 96 10.19 14.98 -3.43
CA ARG A 96 8.83 14.91 -3.97
C ARG A 96 8.81 15.20 -5.47
N ASP A 97 9.48 16.25 -5.91
CA ASP A 97 9.48 16.66 -7.32
C ASP A 97 10.19 15.60 -8.18
N ARG A 98 11.29 15.03 -7.69
CA ARG A 98 12.00 13.91 -8.31
C ARG A 98 11.12 12.67 -8.44
N PHE A 99 10.38 12.31 -7.38
CA PHE A 99 9.44 11.20 -7.40
C PHE A 99 8.31 11.41 -8.42
N LEU A 100 7.68 12.59 -8.41
CA LEU A 100 6.58 12.93 -9.33
C LEU A 100 7.04 12.97 -10.78
N ALA A 101 8.22 13.54 -11.06
CA ALA A 101 8.79 13.56 -12.41
C ALA A 101 9.07 12.15 -12.93
N GLY A 102 9.62 11.27 -12.09
CA GLY A 102 9.83 9.87 -12.45
C GLY A 102 8.53 9.12 -12.67
N LEU A 103 7.52 9.37 -11.83
CA LEU A 103 6.18 8.78 -11.98
C LEU A 103 5.51 9.22 -13.29
N ASP A 104 5.62 10.50 -13.67
CA ASP A 104 5.07 11.03 -14.92
C ASP A 104 5.77 10.46 -16.17
N ALA A 105 7.01 9.96 -16.02
CA ALA A 105 7.75 9.32 -17.10
C ALA A 105 7.33 7.86 -17.36
N VAL A 106 6.66 7.20 -16.41
CA VAL A 106 6.27 5.78 -16.51
C VAL A 106 5.29 5.53 -17.66
N ASP A 107 4.24 6.33 -17.77
CA ASP A 107 3.22 6.14 -18.82
C ASP A 107 3.77 6.38 -20.24
N PRO A 108 4.59 7.43 -20.50
CA PRO A 108 5.31 7.55 -21.78
C PRO A 108 6.14 6.32 -22.15
N VAL A 109 6.89 5.75 -21.19
CA VAL A 109 7.70 4.54 -21.42
C VAL A 109 6.81 3.33 -21.74
N ALA A 110 5.72 3.15 -21.00
CA ALA A 110 4.76 2.07 -21.24
C ALA A 110 4.08 2.19 -22.61
N ARG A 111 3.64 3.40 -22.98
CA ARG A 111 3.04 3.68 -24.30
C ARG A 111 4.01 3.41 -25.43
N ALA A 112 5.28 3.80 -25.26
CA ALA A 112 6.31 3.54 -26.27
C ALA A 112 6.59 2.03 -26.44
N ALA A 113 6.55 1.25 -25.36
CA ALA A 113 6.81 -0.18 -25.40
C ALA A 113 5.60 -1.03 -25.84
N HIS A 114 4.39 -0.64 -25.44
CA HIS A 114 3.20 -1.50 -25.49
C HIS A 114 1.93 -0.80 -25.99
N GLY A 115 1.97 0.50 -26.26
CA GLY A 115 0.83 1.25 -26.80
C GLY A 115 -0.27 1.61 -25.79
N ALA A 116 -0.04 1.42 -24.49
CA ALA A 116 -0.98 1.73 -23.42
C ALA A 116 -0.27 2.38 -22.22
N ASP A 117 -1.03 3.09 -21.38
CA ASP A 117 -0.55 3.55 -20.06
C ASP A 117 -0.12 2.33 -19.23
N PHE A 118 0.76 2.53 -18.25
CA PHE A 118 1.31 1.42 -17.47
C PHE A 118 0.21 0.64 -16.74
N ALA A 119 -0.73 1.36 -16.12
CA ALA A 119 -1.85 0.75 -15.40
C ALA A 119 -2.81 -0.04 -16.31
N ASP A 120 -2.79 0.23 -17.62
CA ASP A 120 -3.64 -0.41 -18.62
C ASP A 120 -2.91 -1.50 -19.42
N CYS A 121 -1.60 -1.70 -19.16
CA CYS A 121 -0.82 -2.81 -19.69
C CYS A 121 -1.24 -4.16 -19.08
N THR A 122 -0.97 -5.26 -19.80
CA THR A 122 -1.17 -6.60 -19.25
C THR A 122 -0.21 -6.88 -18.09
N PRO A 123 -0.51 -7.83 -17.18
CA PRO A 123 0.38 -8.16 -16.06
C PRO A 123 1.81 -8.56 -16.49
N ALA A 124 1.94 -9.26 -17.62
CA ALA A 124 3.24 -9.63 -18.17
C ALA A 124 4.04 -8.41 -18.64
N GLN A 125 3.38 -7.45 -19.30
CA GLN A 125 4.00 -6.20 -19.73
C GLN A 125 4.38 -5.29 -18.55
N GLN A 126 3.52 -5.20 -17.53
CA GLN A 126 3.85 -4.48 -16.29
C GLN A 126 5.08 -5.09 -15.62
N THR A 127 5.12 -6.41 -15.49
CA THR A 127 6.26 -7.15 -14.93
C THR A 127 7.53 -6.91 -15.74
N GLU A 128 7.44 -6.93 -17.07
CA GLU A 128 8.58 -6.65 -17.95
C GLU A 128 9.14 -5.24 -17.73
N LEU A 129 8.28 -4.22 -17.70
CA LEU A 129 8.69 -2.83 -17.50
C LEU A 129 9.30 -2.62 -16.11
N VAL A 130 8.70 -3.19 -15.07
CA VAL A 130 9.22 -3.16 -13.70
C VAL A 130 10.57 -3.87 -13.61
N ALA A 131 10.75 -5.01 -14.28
CA ALA A 131 12.02 -5.73 -14.32
C ALA A 131 13.13 -4.93 -15.04
N ARG A 132 12.78 -4.14 -16.08
CA ARG A 132 13.74 -3.22 -16.72
C ARG A 132 14.19 -2.12 -15.76
N MET A 133 13.26 -1.48 -15.05
CA MET A 133 13.61 -0.47 -14.04
C MET A 133 14.46 -1.07 -12.92
N ASP A 134 14.20 -2.33 -12.51
CA ASP A 134 14.99 -3.02 -11.50
C ASP A 134 16.42 -3.33 -11.98
N ALA A 135 16.56 -3.76 -13.24
CA ALA A 135 17.87 -3.98 -13.85
C ALA A 135 18.69 -2.68 -13.94
N ASP A 136 18.05 -1.54 -14.16
CA ASP A 136 18.69 -0.23 -14.13
C ASP A 136 19.20 0.13 -12.72
N LEU A 137 18.42 -0.15 -11.66
CA LEU A 137 18.91 0.01 -10.28
C LEU A 137 20.12 -0.87 -10.01
N ASP A 138 20.05 -2.14 -10.40
CA ASP A 138 21.16 -3.07 -10.21
C ASP A 138 22.42 -2.64 -10.99
N ARG A 139 22.26 -1.96 -12.13
CA ARG A 139 23.38 -1.35 -12.86
C ARG A 139 23.98 -0.19 -12.07
N LEU A 140 23.15 0.73 -11.58
CA LEU A 140 23.60 1.88 -10.77
C LEU A 140 24.29 1.43 -9.48
N ARG A 141 23.77 0.42 -8.78
CA ARG A 141 24.41 -0.13 -7.56
C ARG A 141 25.82 -0.67 -7.79
N ARG A 142 26.13 -1.10 -9.02
CA ARG A 142 27.45 -1.65 -9.38
C ARG A 142 28.44 -0.57 -9.83
N ASP A 143 27.96 0.64 -10.08
CA ASP A 143 28.76 1.77 -10.51
C ASP A 143 29.13 2.63 -9.29
N PRO A 144 30.42 2.79 -8.93
CA PRO A 144 30.82 3.54 -7.74
C PRO A 144 30.59 5.05 -7.87
N ASP A 145 30.39 5.57 -9.08
CA ASP A 145 30.21 7.00 -9.35
C ASP A 145 28.72 7.42 -9.38
N GLU A 146 27.80 6.47 -9.25
CA GLU A 146 26.35 6.68 -9.30
C GLU A 146 25.68 6.25 -7.99
N ASP A 147 24.54 6.85 -7.65
CA ASP A 147 23.72 6.44 -6.51
C ASP A 147 22.31 6.06 -6.95
N GLU A 148 21.96 4.77 -6.83
CA GLU A 148 20.61 4.27 -7.13
C GLU A 148 19.51 4.97 -6.30
N ARG A 149 19.86 5.51 -5.13
CA ARG A 149 18.93 6.16 -4.19
C ARG A 149 18.38 7.47 -4.75
N GLU A 150 19.04 8.04 -5.74
CA GLU A 150 18.57 9.25 -6.42
C GLU A 150 17.50 8.94 -7.49
N THR A 151 17.13 7.67 -7.70
CA THR A 151 16.10 7.31 -8.69
C THR A 151 14.69 7.25 -8.10
N PHE A 152 13.68 7.60 -8.90
CA PHE A 152 12.28 7.47 -8.50
C PHE A 152 11.90 6.01 -8.20
N PHE A 153 12.44 5.06 -8.97
CA PHE A 153 12.04 3.66 -8.86
C PHE A 153 12.61 3.02 -7.58
N TYR A 154 13.79 3.44 -7.13
CA TYR A 154 14.29 3.09 -5.80
C TYR A 154 13.31 3.52 -4.70
N ASP A 155 12.82 4.77 -4.76
CA ASP A 155 11.82 5.28 -3.81
C ASP A 155 10.48 4.55 -3.93
N MET A 156 10.03 4.26 -5.15
CA MET A 156 8.79 3.50 -5.38
C MET A 156 8.85 2.12 -4.72
N LYS A 157 9.96 1.39 -4.87
CA LYS A 157 10.17 0.11 -4.16
C LYS A 157 10.21 0.34 -2.65
N ARG A 158 11.03 1.27 -2.18
CA ARG A 158 11.17 1.56 -0.74
C ARG A 158 9.82 1.91 -0.10
N PHE A 159 9.03 2.78 -0.70
CA PHE A 159 7.73 3.20 -0.20
C PHE A 159 6.70 2.07 -0.28
N THR A 160 6.75 1.23 -1.31
CA THR A 160 5.89 0.05 -1.40
C THR A 160 6.16 -0.93 -0.25
N LEU A 161 7.43 -1.27 -0.03
CA LEU A 161 7.83 -2.15 1.06
C LEU A 161 7.47 -1.56 2.43
N ALA A 162 7.80 -0.28 2.66
CA ALA A 162 7.48 0.40 3.90
C ALA A 162 5.96 0.46 4.16
N GLY A 163 5.17 0.86 3.15
CA GLY A 163 3.72 0.91 3.25
C GLY A 163 3.11 -0.46 3.51
N TYR A 164 3.59 -1.50 2.82
CA TYR A 164 3.08 -2.85 2.99
C TYR A 164 3.41 -3.42 4.37
N PHE A 165 4.68 -3.40 4.79
CA PHE A 165 5.10 -4.04 6.04
C PHE A 165 4.76 -3.25 7.31
N THR A 166 4.34 -1.98 7.18
CA THR A 166 3.74 -1.21 8.29
C THR A 166 2.21 -1.28 8.28
N SER A 167 1.60 -1.80 7.21
CA SER A 167 0.15 -2.01 7.15
C SER A 167 -0.31 -3.19 8.01
N ARG A 168 -1.57 -3.17 8.40
CA ARG A 168 -2.21 -4.32 9.05
C ARG A 168 -2.19 -5.58 8.18
N ALA A 169 -2.28 -5.43 6.87
CA ALA A 169 -2.26 -6.54 5.93
C ALA A 169 -0.89 -7.23 5.93
N GLY A 170 0.20 -6.47 5.75
CA GLY A 170 1.57 -7.01 5.76
C GLY A 170 2.00 -7.54 7.13
N LEU A 171 1.64 -6.89 8.23
CA LEU A 171 1.97 -7.39 9.58
C LEU A 171 1.31 -8.75 9.88
N ARG A 172 0.09 -8.98 9.40
CA ARG A 172 -0.58 -10.29 9.55
C ARG A 172 0.15 -11.37 8.75
N THR A 173 0.64 -11.05 7.55
CA THR A 173 1.43 -11.98 6.73
C THR A 173 2.72 -12.42 7.44
N LEU A 174 3.35 -11.53 8.21
CA LEU A 174 4.54 -11.85 9.02
C LEU A 174 4.23 -12.68 10.29
N GLY A 175 2.96 -13.01 10.56
CA GLY A 175 2.54 -13.62 11.82
C GLY A 175 2.72 -12.69 13.03
N TYR A 176 2.93 -11.39 12.80
CA TYR A 176 3.19 -10.43 13.87
C TYR A 176 1.89 -10.14 14.63
N ARG A 177 1.83 -10.60 15.88
CA ARG A 177 0.80 -10.22 16.84
C ARG A 177 1.38 -9.13 17.73
N ILE A 178 0.89 -7.89 17.61
CA ILE A 178 1.22 -6.84 18.58
C ILE A 178 0.66 -7.28 19.94
N ILE A 179 1.51 -7.82 20.81
CA ILE A 179 1.23 -8.01 22.23
C ILE A 179 1.99 -6.90 22.94
N PRO A 180 1.42 -5.70 23.11
CA PRO A 180 2.05 -4.76 24.01
C PRO A 180 1.96 -5.38 25.41
N GLY A 181 3.12 -5.64 26.03
CA GLY A 181 3.15 -5.90 27.48
C GLY A 181 2.52 -4.71 28.21
N ALA A 182 1.97 -4.94 29.40
CA ALA A 182 1.46 -3.85 30.21
C ALA A 182 2.60 -2.82 30.45
N PHE A 183 2.31 -1.54 30.23
CA PHE A 183 3.25 -0.47 30.60
C PHE A 183 3.26 -0.33 32.12
N GLU A 184 4.27 -0.90 32.76
CA GLU A 184 4.49 -0.74 34.21
C GLU A 184 5.30 0.53 34.47
N GLY A 185 4.61 1.67 34.55
CA GLY A 185 5.22 3.01 34.61
C GLY A 185 6.00 3.34 35.89
N CYS A 186 5.98 2.47 36.91
CA CYS A 186 6.71 2.65 38.17
C CYS A 186 7.19 1.28 38.66
N VAL A 187 8.26 0.78 38.04
CA VAL A 187 9.01 -0.36 38.56
C VAL A 187 10.29 0.14 39.19
N ILE A 188 10.55 -0.25 40.45
CA ILE A 188 11.88 -0.11 41.05
C ILE A 188 12.86 -0.89 40.16
N LEU A 189 14.01 -0.30 39.80
CA LEU A 189 14.96 -0.94 38.87
C LEU A 189 15.62 -2.22 39.45
N ASP A 190 15.64 -2.34 40.77
CA ASP A 190 16.14 -3.51 41.53
C ASP A 190 15.45 -4.83 41.13
N GLN A 191 14.11 -4.82 41.04
CA GLN A 191 13.31 -6.02 40.73
C GLN A 191 13.47 -6.54 39.29
N TYR A 192 14.20 -5.82 38.43
CA TYR A 192 14.60 -6.29 37.10
C TYR A 192 16.11 -6.45 36.95
N GLY A 193 16.82 -6.62 38.08
CA GLY A 193 18.21 -7.01 38.27
C GLY A 193 19.10 -7.00 37.03
N THR A 194 20.15 -6.17 37.05
CA THR A 194 21.33 -6.32 36.20
C THR A 194 21.77 -7.78 36.14
N GLY A 195 21.34 -8.48 35.09
CA GLY A 195 21.75 -9.82 34.69
C GLY A 195 21.87 -10.87 35.79
N GLU A 196 20.77 -11.40 36.33
CA GLU A 196 20.74 -12.80 36.78
C GLU A 196 19.29 -13.31 36.98
N GLY A 197 18.89 -14.29 36.15
CA GLY A 197 17.84 -15.29 36.42
C GLY A 197 16.38 -14.81 36.58
N ARG A 198 15.54 -15.03 35.56
CA ARG A 198 14.07 -14.94 35.70
C ARG A 198 13.52 -16.12 36.53
N PRO A 199 12.81 -15.90 37.66
CA PRO A 199 12.11 -16.96 38.36
C PRO A 199 10.68 -17.07 37.80
N GLY A 200 10.44 -18.07 36.96
CA GLY A 200 9.11 -18.35 36.41
C GLY A 200 8.94 -19.71 35.75
N GLU A 201 9.92 -20.60 35.85
CA GLU A 201 9.81 -21.98 35.33
C GLU A 201 9.49 -22.93 36.49
N GLN A 202 8.22 -22.94 36.93
CA GLN A 202 7.73 -24.02 37.80
C GLN A 202 7.60 -25.30 36.98
N ARG A 203 8.68 -26.08 36.99
CA ARG A 203 8.75 -27.45 36.48
C ARG A 203 7.97 -28.37 37.42
N GLY A 204 7.07 -29.17 36.83
CA GLY A 204 6.13 -30.04 37.54
C GLY A 204 6.78 -30.99 38.56
N GLN A 205 6.18 -31.06 39.75
CA GLN A 205 6.48 -32.07 40.77
C GLN A 205 5.96 -33.45 40.30
N GLN A 206 6.87 -34.34 39.93
CA GLN A 206 6.66 -35.78 40.05
C GLN A 206 7.09 -36.17 41.47
N SER A 207 6.14 -36.54 42.33
CA SER A 207 6.41 -37.17 43.62
C SER A 207 6.15 -38.67 43.48
N GLY A 208 7.24 -39.44 43.47
CA GLY A 208 7.23 -40.90 43.46
C GLY A 208 8.48 -41.43 44.16
N ALA A 209 8.28 -41.95 45.37
CA ALA A 209 9.11 -42.89 46.16
C ALA A 209 8.78 -42.61 47.64
N GLY A 210 8.32 -43.55 48.47
CA GLY A 210 8.71 -44.95 48.55
C GLY A 210 9.75 -45.10 49.67
N GLY A 211 9.42 -45.79 50.77
CA GLY A 211 10.41 -46.29 51.72
C GLY A 211 10.11 -46.09 53.20
N ARG A 212 9.44 -47.10 53.78
CA ARG A 212 9.36 -47.49 55.21
C ARG A 212 10.74 -47.91 55.78
N PRO A 213 10.89 -48.32 57.06
CA PRO A 213 9.89 -48.50 58.13
C PRO A 213 10.07 -47.63 59.38
#